data_AF-A0AAJ6P2A9-F1
#
_entry.id   AF-A0AAJ6P2A9-F1
#
_cell.length_a   1.000
_cell.length_b   1.000
_cell.length_c   1.000
_cell.angle_alpha   90.00
_cell.angle_beta   90.00
_cell.angle_gamma   90.00
#
_symmetry.space_group_name_H-M   'P 1'
#
loop_
_entity.id
_entity.type
_entity.pdbx_description
1 polymer ?
#
loop_
_entity_poly.entity_id
_entity_poly.type
_entity_poly.pdbx_seq_one_letter_code
_entity_poly.pdbx_strand_id
1 'polypeptide(L)'
;MNSIYKIVFNKATQTFTAVSELAKGATKTQSQSAKQAGTFLPKFAKITLAISMVLGFSTSVMAGTVVSGSGTATGTDAASLGSGTVASGDYSTAMGYQTEASGKISTAMGYKSVALGFGSLATGGKVDSKLFELVKNKNYDKIKTDYKDVFTADVIVELDAITDEEEKKKFTINKVEEVRELRGGKAYADGSMALGTGTIAGVEGGQEAVAMGFRAKATGNNSMALGFGSEATGVGAVAIGSSARNVTDSKNLGAPVASGVNSFAFGAGTKAKNYSSIALGEEALSSGAEAVSIGYKTQAIGNHSLAMGTITQASGMHSTAMGANTKALGIMSTAMGYQTEASGKISTAMGYKSVALGFGSLATGGKVDSKLFELVKNKNYDKIKTDYKDVFTADVIVELDAITDEE
;
A
#
# COMPACT_ATOMS: atom_id res chain seq x y z
N MET A 1 -16.82 -52.14 -41.28
CA MET A 1 -17.58 -52.21 -40.01
C MET A 1 -16.59 -52.54 -38.91
N ASN A 2 -16.25 -51.58 -38.06
CA ASN A 2 -15.56 -51.92 -36.81
C ASN A 2 -16.64 -52.47 -35.86
N SER A 3 -16.60 -53.77 -35.63
CA SER A 3 -17.56 -54.44 -34.74
C SER A 3 -17.31 -53.97 -33.31
N ILE A 4 -18.34 -53.39 -32.69
CA ILE A 4 -18.37 -53.06 -31.27
C ILE A 4 -18.50 -54.38 -30.51
N TYR A 5 -17.47 -54.77 -29.74
CA TYR A 5 -17.49 -56.04 -29.01
C TYR A 5 -17.94 -55.93 -27.54
N LYS A 6 -18.31 -54.73 -27.05
CA LYS A 6 -19.00 -54.60 -25.76
C LYS A 6 -19.73 -53.27 -25.60
N ILE A 7 -20.98 -53.35 -25.14
CA ILE A 7 -21.78 -52.23 -24.65
C ILE A 7 -21.84 -52.34 -23.12
N VAL A 8 -21.47 -51.28 -22.41
CA VAL A 8 -21.46 -51.23 -20.94
C VAL A 8 -22.44 -50.17 -20.46
N PHE A 9 -23.32 -50.52 -19.51
CA PHE A 9 -24.26 -49.58 -18.89
C PHE A 9 -23.58 -48.83 -17.76
N ASN A 10 -23.56 -47.49 -17.82
CA ASN A 10 -23.10 -46.66 -16.72
C ASN A 10 -24.29 -46.24 -15.84
N LYS A 11 -24.34 -46.78 -14.61
CA LYS A 11 -25.42 -46.49 -13.66
C LYS A 11 -25.43 -45.04 -13.15
N ALA A 12 -24.30 -44.35 -13.13
CA ALA A 12 -24.23 -42.97 -12.63
C ALA A 12 -24.81 -41.97 -13.63
N THR A 13 -24.65 -42.23 -14.93
CA THR A 13 -25.14 -41.36 -16.00
C THR A 13 -26.40 -41.90 -16.69
N GLN A 14 -26.86 -43.10 -16.30
CA GLN A 14 -27.95 -43.85 -16.92
C GLN A 14 -27.86 -43.96 -18.46
N THR A 15 -26.65 -44.18 -18.97
CA THR A 15 -26.41 -44.28 -20.42
C THR A 15 -25.53 -45.49 -20.77
N PHE A 16 -25.71 -46.02 -21.98
CA PHE A 16 -24.92 -47.13 -22.52
C PHE A 16 -23.76 -46.59 -23.37
N THR A 17 -22.54 -47.04 -23.09
CA THR A 17 -21.35 -46.63 -23.84
C THR A 17 -20.72 -47.83 -24.54
N ALA A 18 -20.38 -47.66 -25.83
CA ALA A 18 -19.70 -48.65 -26.65
C ALA A 18 -18.20 -48.34 -26.75
N VAL A 19 -17.33 -49.34 -26.64
CA VAL A 19 -15.87 -49.18 -26.79
C VAL A 19 -15.35 -50.14 -27.87
N SER A 20 -14.44 -49.66 -28.72
CA SER A 20 -13.78 -50.44 -29.80
C SER A 20 -12.27 -50.37 -29.66
N GLU A 21 -11.59 -51.52 -29.70
CA GLU A 21 -10.12 -51.63 -29.82
C GLU A 21 -9.70 -51.51 -31.30
N LEU A 22 -8.51 -50.98 -31.59
CA LEU A 22 -8.10 -50.53 -32.93
C LEU A 22 -6.93 -51.38 -33.48
N ALA A 23 -7.08 -51.91 -34.71
CA ALA A 23 -6.11 -51.92 -35.84
C ALA A 23 -6.01 -53.24 -36.65
N LYS A 24 -6.27 -53.17 -37.99
CA LYS A 24 -5.36 -53.55 -39.10
C LYS A 24 -6.05 -53.56 -40.49
N GLY A 25 -5.36 -53.01 -41.51
CA GLY A 25 -5.22 -53.62 -42.85
C GLY A 25 -6.06 -53.12 -44.05
N ALA A 26 -5.40 -52.44 -45.00
CA ALA A 26 -5.43 -52.48 -46.50
C ALA A 26 -6.68 -53.02 -47.27
N THR A 27 -7.15 -52.54 -48.45
CA THR A 27 -6.49 -52.09 -49.71
C THR A 27 -7.53 -51.59 -50.77
N LYS A 28 -7.15 -50.60 -51.64
CA LYS A 28 -7.40 -50.42 -53.12
C LYS A 28 -8.86 -50.34 -53.69
N THR A 29 -9.30 -49.53 -54.69
CA THR A 29 -8.72 -48.74 -55.82
C THR A 29 -9.73 -47.65 -56.35
N GLN A 30 -9.21 -46.69 -57.13
CA GLN A 30 -9.70 -45.50 -57.90
C GLN A 30 -11.04 -45.62 -58.70
N SER A 31 -11.73 -44.60 -59.28
CA SER A 31 -11.35 -43.28 -59.87
C SER A 31 -12.57 -42.37 -60.23
N GLN A 32 -12.32 -41.05 -60.35
CA GLN A 32 -12.87 -39.99 -61.25
C GLN A 32 -14.25 -39.27 -61.09
N SER A 33 -14.13 -37.96 -60.77
CA SER A 33 -14.59 -36.73 -61.46
C SER A 33 -16.07 -36.33 -61.73
N ALA A 34 -16.42 -35.20 -61.09
CA ALA A 34 -17.02 -33.95 -61.62
C ALA A 34 -18.54 -33.78 -61.93
N LYS A 35 -19.11 -32.82 -61.16
CA LYS A 35 -20.12 -31.77 -61.47
C LYS A 35 -21.63 -32.10 -61.63
N GLN A 36 -22.34 -31.42 -60.72
CA GLN A 36 -23.67 -30.76 -60.82
C GLN A 36 -24.95 -31.49 -60.36
N ALA A 37 -25.54 -30.85 -59.34
CA ALA A 37 -26.96 -30.58 -59.08
C ALA A 37 -27.87 -31.71 -58.55
N GLY A 38 -28.52 -31.41 -57.42
CA GLY A 38 -29.77 -32.05 -57.01
C GLY A 38 -29.71 -32.84 -55.70
N THR A 39 -29.92 -32.13 -54.59
CA THR A 39 -30.77 -32.55 -53.45
C THR A 39 -30.74 -34.01 -53.00
N PHE A 40 -30.10 -34.32 -51.86
CA PHE A 40 -30.63 -35.16 -50.76
C PHE A 40 -29.59 -35.20 -49.62
N LEU A 41 -29.86 -34.50 -48.51
CA LEU A 41 -29.05 -34.53 -47.27
C LEU A 41 -29.63 -35.56 -46.30
N PRO A 42 -28.87 -36.56 -45.82
CA PRO A 42 -29.08 -37.12 -44.49
C PRO A 42 -28.19 -36.39 -43.48
N LYS A 43 -28.83 -36.01 -42.37
CA LYS A 43 -28.34 -35.19 -41.26
C LYS A 43 -27.21 -35.88 -40.48
N PHE A 44 -26.47 -35.05 -39.72
CA PHE A 44 -25.38 -35.35 -38.77
C PHE A 44 -23.93 -35.24 -39.25
N ALA A 45 -23.51 -34.02 -39.66
CA ALA A 45 -22.18 -33.48 -39.34
C ALA A 45 -22.09 -32.03 -39.83
N LYS A 46 -22.13 -31.06 -38.91
CA LYS A 46 -21.53 -29.71 -38.97
C LYS A 46 -22.01 -28.91 -37.75
N ILE A 47 -21.24 -28.95 -36.66
CA ILE A 47 -21.30 -27.92 -35.62
C ILE A 47 -20.12 -26.99 -35.89
N THR A 48 -20.37 -25.94 -36.68
CA THR A 48 -19.60 -24.70 -36.64
C THR A 48 -20.45 -23.56 -37.23
N LEU A 49 -20.54 -22.47 -36.46
CA LEU A 49 -20.90 -21.11 -36.83
C LEU A 49 -22.39 -20.73 -37.05
N ALA A 50 -22.89 -19.96 -36.07
CA ALA A 50 -23.89 -18.87 -36.11
C ALA A 50 -25.21 -19.04 -36.89
N ILE A 51 -26.33 -18.93 -36.15
CA ILE A 51 -27.32 -17.84 -36.25
C ILE A 51 -28.29 -18.03 -35.08
N SER A 52 -28.18 -17.13 -34.09
CA SER A 52 -29.32 -16.72 -33.29
C SER A 52 -30.13 -15.73 -34.12
N MET A 53 -31.33 -16.13 -34.54
CA MET A 53 -32.40 -15.17 -34.82
C MET A 53 -33.73 -15.81 -34.44
N VAL A 54 -34.57 -14.95 -33.86
CA VAL A 54 -35.99 -15.15 -33.52
C VAL A 54 -36.16 -15.89 -32.19
N LEU A 55 -36.41 -15.21 -31.06
CA LEU A 55 -37.56 -14.34 -30.80
C LEU A 55 -37.22 -13.11 -29.92
N GLY A 56 -37.50 -11.91 -30.43
CA GLY A 56 -38.18 -10.87 -29.63
C GLY A 56 -37.44 -10.00 -28.60
N PHE A 57 -36.11 -10.07 -28.44
CA PHE A 57 -35.34 -9.03 -27.74
C PHE A 57 -34.02 -8.78 -28.46
N SER A 58 -33.79 -7.56 -28.92
CA SER A 58 -32.54 -7.13 -29.56
C SER A 58 -31.45 -6.96 -28.51
N THR A 59 -30.71 -8.03 -28.21
CA THR A 59 -29.33 -7.93 -27.73
C THR A 59 -28.45 -8.63 -28.75
N SER A 60 -27.82 -7.84 -29.62
CA SER A 60 -26.71 -8.33 -30.43
C SER A 60 -25.60 -8.73 -29.45
N VAL A 61 -25.48 -10.01 -29.13
CA VAL A 61 -24.33 -10.53 -28.40
C VAL A 61 -23.15 -10.48 -29.36
N MET A 62 -22.48 -9.32 -29.43
CA MET A 62 -21.26 -9.19 -30.20
C MET A 62 -20.18 -9.90 -29.40
N ALA A 63 -19.81 -11.10 -29.86
CA ALA A 63 -18.77 -11.90 -29.24
C ALA A 63 -17.49 -11.07 -29.10
N GLY A 64 -16.80 -11.21 -27.97
CA GLY A 64 -15.56 -10.48 -27.70
C GLY A 64 -14.51 -10.66 -28.82
N THR A 65 -13.73 -9.62 -29.05
CA THR A 65 -12.69 -9.61 -30.09
C THR A 65 -11.35 -10.01 -29.50
N VAL A 66 -10.67 -10.99 -30.11
CA VAL A 66 -9.28 -11.34 -29.81
C VAL A 66 -8.39 -10.78 -30.91
N VAL A 67 -7.49 -9.86 -30.56
CA VAL A 67 -6.53 -9.26 -31.50
C VAL A 67 -5.12 -9.76 -31.16
N SER A 68 -4.68 -10.77 -31.90
CA SER A 68 -3.35 -11.41 -31.83
C SER A 68 -3.01 -12.13 -30.52
N GLY A 69 -2.36 -13.29 -30.61
CA GLY A 69 -1.98 -14.13 -29.46
C GLY A 69 -3.04 -15.15 -29.03
N SER A 70 -2.77 -15.90 -27.96
CA SER A 70 -3.68 -16.91 -27.37
C SER A 70 -4.67 -16.32 -26.36
N GLY A 71 -5.11 -15.07 -26.58
CA GLY A 71 -6.05 -14.37 -25.70
C GLY A 71 -7.47 -14.95 -25.75
N THR A 72 -8.27 -14.66 -24.73
CA THR A 72 -9.67 -15.09 -24.59
C THR A 72 -10.54 -13.87 -24.32
N ALA A 73 -11.54 -13.61 -25.17
CA ALA A 73 -12.57 -12.59 -24.95
C ALA A 73 -13.95 -13.25 -24.94
N THR A 74 -14.61 -13.30 -23.76
CA THR A 74 -15.93 -13.94 -23.59
C THR A 74 -17.03 -12.95 -23.20
N GLY A 75 -16.68 -11.77 -22.69
CA GLY A 75 -17.65 -10.72 -22.41
C GLY A 75 -18.23 -10.11 -23.68
N THR A 76 -19.45 -9.56 -23.58
CA THR A 76 -20.06 -8.81 -24.68
C THR A 76 -19.22 -7.56 -24.96
N ASP A 77 -18.87 -7.31 -26.22
CA ASP A 77 -18.00 -6.17 -26.63
C ASP A 77 -16.63 -6.14 -25.91
N ALA A 78 -16.17 -7.27 -25.37
CA ALA A 78 -14.88 -7.35 -24.70
C ALA A 78 -13.72 -7.40 -25.71
N ALA A 79 -12.56 -6.89 -25.33
CA ALA A 79 -11.35 -6.88 -26.16
C ALA A 79 -10.19 -7.56 -25.44
N SER A 80 -9.64 -8.63 -26.04
CA SER A 80 -8.45 -9.33 -25.58
C SER A 80 -7.33 -9.14 -26.59
N LEU A 81 -6.23 -8.50 -26.20
CA LEU A 81 -5.10 -8.20 -27.07
C LEU A 81 -3.80 -8.73 -26.46
N GLY A 82 -3.13 -9.66 -27.15
CA GLY A 82 -1.86 -10.24 -26.71
C GLY A 82 -1.96 -11.68 -26.20
N SER A 83 -0.90 -12.17 -25.55
CA SER A 83 -0.74 -13.59 -25.24
C SER A 83 -1.23 -13.94 -23.84
N GLY A 84 -2.14 -14.92 -23.76
CA GLY A 84 -2.70 -15.40 -22.49
C GLY A 84 -3.55 -14.36 -21.76
N THR A 85 -4.05 -13.33 -22.45
CA THR A 85 -4.94 -12.34 -21.84
C THR A 85 -6.37 -12.88 -21.74
N VAL A 86 -7.12 -12.45 -20.74
CA VAL A 86 -8.52 -12.87 -20.50
C VAL A 86 -9.39 -11.64 -20.29
N ALA A 87 -10.32 -11.39 -21.20
CA ALA A 87 -11.33 -10.33 -21.10
C ALA A 87 -12.73 -10.98 -20.99
N SER A 88 -13.20 -11.20 -19.77
CA SER A 88 -14.45 -11.95 -19.51
C SER A 88 -15.63 -11.08 -19.09
N GLY A 89 -15.38 -9.87 -18.58
CA GLY A 89 -16.43 -8.90 -18.26
C GLY A 89 -17.01 -8.22 -19.51
N ASP A 90 -18.29 -7.86 -19.48
CA ASP A 90 -18.89 -7.06 -20.56
C ASP A 90 -18.18 -5.71 -20.69
N TYR A 91 -17.90 -5.29 -21.92
CA TYR A 91 -17.14 -4.08 -22.25
C TYR A 91 -15.73 -4.03 -21.64
N SER A 92 -15.16 -5.18 -21.25
CA SER A 92 -13.84 -5.21 -20.63
C SER A 92 -12.71 -5.21 -21.66
N THR A 93 -11.54 -4.69 -21.28
CA THR A 93 -10.33 -4.69 -22.13
C THR A 93 -9.16 -5.31 -21.38
N ALA A 94 -8.62 -6.41 -21.90
CA ALA A 94 -7.38 -7.03 -21.42
C ALA A 94 -6.29 -6.93 -22.49
N MET A 95 -5.18 -6.25 -22.19
CA MET A 95 -4.07 -6.04 -23.13
C MET A 95 -2.71 -6.42 -22.52
N GLY A 96 -1.87 -7.12 -23.29
CA GLY A 96 -0.48 -7.43 -22.94
C GLY A 96 -0.20 -8.93 -22.79
N TYR A 97 0.42 -9.34 -21.68
CA TYR A 97 0.79 -10.73 -21.40
C TYR A 97 0.19 -11.21 -20.09
N GLN A 98 -0.60 -12.28 -20.15
CA GLN A 98 -1.24 -12.92 -18.99
C GLN A 98 -2.08 -11.95 -18.13
N THR A 99 -2.71 -10.95 -18.75
CA THR A 99 -3.60 -10.00 -18.07
C THR A 99 -5.02 -10.52 -17.97
N GLU A 100 -5.77 -10.07 -16.97
CA GLU A 100 -7.15 -10.48 -16.74
C GLU A 100 -8.05 -9.27 -16.45
N ALA A 101 -9.10 -9.08 -17.24
CA ALA A 101 -10.13 -8.05 -17.09
C ALA A 101 -11.51 -8.75 -17.00
N SER A 102 -11.92 -9.07 -15.78
CA SER A 102 -13.12 -9.85 -15.49
C SER A 102 -14.30 -9.00 -15.00
N GLY A 103 -14.04 -7.77 -14.54
CA GLY A 103 -15.11 -6.84 -14.18
C GLY A 103 -15.79 -6.24 -15.41
N LYS A 104 -17.08 -5.91 -15.30
CA LYS A 104 -17.79 -5.16 -16.35
C LYS A 104 -17.17 -3.75 -16.48
N ILE A 105 -16.91 -3.29 -17.71
CA ILE A 105 -16.22 -2.02 -18.02
C ILE A 105 -14.79 -1.98 -17.42
N SER A 106 -14.22 -3.12 -17.03
CA SER A 106 -12.87 -3.15 -16.46
C SER A 106 -11.79 -3.08 -17.53
N THR A 107 -10.62 -2.55 -17.17
CA THR A 107 -9.45 -2.51 -18.06
C THR A 107 -8.21 -3.04 -17.34
N ALA A 108 -7.56 -4.04 -17.92
CA ALA A 108 -6.28 -4.58 -17.45
C ALA A 108 -5.21 -4.48 -18.56
N MET A 109 -4.09 -3.80 -18.27
CA MET A 109 -3.01 -3.60 -19.24
C MET A 109 -1.63 -3.94 -18.66
N GLY A 110 -0.79 -4.59 -19.48
CA GLY A 110 0.63 -4.81 -19.23
C GLY A 110 0.99 -6.29 -18.96
N TYR A 111 1.67 -6.58 -17.85
CA TYR A 111 2.13 -7.92 -17.52
C TYR A 111 1.44 -8.44 -16.26
N LYS A 112 0.64 -9.50 -16.36
CA LYS A 112 -0.04 -10.10 -15.19
C LYS A 112 -0.88 -9.12 -14.36
N SER A 113 -1.35 -8.04 -14.99
CA SER A 113 -2.31 -7.10 -14.40
C SER A 113 -3.70 -7.73 -14.32
N VAL A 114 -4.43 -7.43 -13.25
CA VAL A 114 -5.74 -8.04 -12.95
C VAL A 114 -6.74 -6.96 -12.54
N ALA A 115 -7.86 -6.85 -13.27
CA ALA A 115 -8.97 -5.94 -12.99
C ALA A 115 -10.27 -6.75 -12.84
N LEU A 116 -10.77 -6.90 -11.61
CA LEU A 116 -11.92 -7.76 -11.29
C LEU A 116 -13.21 -6.98 -10.98
N GLY A 117 -13.10 -5.76 -10.46
CA GLY A 117 -14.26 -4.95 -10.09
C GLY A 117 -14.95 -4.27 -11.29
N PHE A 118 -16.21 -3.92 -11.14
CA PHE A 118 -16.94 -3.07 -12.09
C PHE A 118 -16.20 -1.74 -12.27
N GLY A 119 -15.89 -1.36 -13.51
CA GLY A 119 -15.17 -0.13 -13.84
C GLY A 119 -13.75 -0.07 -13.28
N SER A 120 -13.17 -1.19 -12.83
CA SER A 120 -11.82 -1.22 -12.26
C SER A 120 -10.74 -1.06 -13.34
N LEU A 121 -9.63 -0.45 -12.96
CA LEU A 121 -8.47 -0.22 -13.84
C LEU A 121 -7.21 -0.80 -13.21
N ALA A 122 -6.57 -1.73 -13.90
CA ALA A 122 -5.29 -2.28 -13.50
C ALA A 122 -4.25 -2.08 -14.60
N THR A 123 -3.17 -1.37 -14.30
CA THR A 123 -2.04 -1.22 -15.21
C THR A 123 -0.73 -1.52 -14.51
N GLY A 124 0.27 -1.88 -15.28
CA GLY A 124 1.61 -2.10 -14.78
C GLY A 124 2.25 -3.34 -15.39
N GLY A 125 3.50 -3.55 -15.02
CA GLY A 125 4.30 -4.60 -15.61
C GLY A 125 5.69 -4.07 -15.85
N LYS A 126 6.62 -4.52 -15.01
CA LYS A 126 8.03 -4.50 -15.38
C LYS A 126 8.36 -5.91 -15.82
N VAL A 127 8.28 -6.17 -17.13
CA VAL A 127 8.91 -7.37 -17.69
C VAL A 127 10.38 -7.05 -17.78
N ASP A 128 11.10 -7.25 -16.68
CA ASP A 128 12.52 -7.39 -16.82
C ASP A 128 12.79 -8.81 -17.33
N SER A 129 12.80 -8.95 -18.66
CA SER A 129 12.99 -10.23 -19.35
C SER A 129 14.27 -10.93 -18.88
N LYS A 130 15.27 -10.15 -18.47
CA LYS A 130 16.53 -10.63 -17.90
C LYS A 130 16.33 -11.15 -16.47
N LEU A 131 15.52 -10.51 -15.62
CA LEU A 131 15.15 -11.07 -14.31
C LEU A 131 14.40 -12.40 -14.44
N PHE A 132 13.42 -12.46 -15.35
CA PHE A 132 12.64 -13.66 -15.59
C PHE A 132 13.50 -14.84 -16.06
N GLU A 133 14.41 -14.59 -17.01
CA GLU A 133 15.44 -15.53 -17.45
C GLU A 133 16.31 -16.02 -16.28
N LEU A 134 16.77 -15.11 -15.43
CA LEU A 134 17.62 -15.46 -14.29
C LEU A 134 16.86 -16.30 -13.25
N VAL A 135 15.58 -15.99 -12.99
CA VAL A 135 14.73 -16.75 -12.05
C VAL A 135 14.47 -18.15 -12.60
N LYS A 136 14.08 -18.26 -13.88
CA LYS A 136 13.86 -19.55 -14.56
C LYS A 136 15.12 -20.42 -14.56
N ASN A 137 16.28 -19.81 -14.74
CA ASN A 137 17.57 -20.48 -14.76
C ASN A 137 18.20 -20.65 -13.35
N LYS A 138 17.47 -20.33 -12.28
CA LYS A 138 17.93 -20.41 -10.88
C LYS A 138 19.24 -19.64 -10.63
N ASN A 139 19.50 -18.58 -11.40
CA ASN A 139 20.72 -17.79 -11.34
C ASN A 139 20.61 -16.69 -10.28
N TYR A 140 20.44 -17.13 -9.02
CA TYR A 140 20.11 -16.26 -7.89
C TYR A 140 21.22 -15.25 -7.57
N ASP A 141 22.48 -15.57 -7.84
CA ASP A 141 23.60 -14.66 -7.53
C ASP A 141 23.65 -13.46 -8.47
N LYS A 142 23.26 -13.65 -9.73
CA LYS A 142 23.12 -12.57 -10.70
C LYS A 142 21.87 -11.73 -10.43
N ILE A 143 20.79 -12.33 -9.90
CA ILE A 143 19.62 -11.60 -9.42
C ILE A 143 20.00 -10.69 -8.24
N LYS A 144 20.74 -11.23 -7.26
CA LYS A 144 21.23 -10.45 -6.10
C LYS A 144 22.10 -9.26 -6.50
N THR A 145 22.88 -9.40 -7.57
CA THR A 145 23.81 -8.36 -8.03
C THR A 145 23.13 -7.33 -8.93
N ASP A 146 22.39 -7.78 -9.95
CA ASP A 146 21.80 -6.92 -10.98
C ASP A 146 20.48 -6.26 -10.53
N TYR A 147 19.79 -6.80 -9.51
CA TYR A 147 18.46 -6.36 -9.06
C TYR A 147 18.37 -5.96 -7.59
N LYS A 148 19.51 -5.68 -6.96
CA LYS A 148 19.59 -5.27 -5.54
C LYS A 148 18.64 -4.11 -5.16
N ASP A 149 18.36 -3.23 -6.12
CA ASP A 149 17.54 -2.02 -5.91
C ASP A 149 16.05 -2.23 -6.27
N VAL A 150 15.69 -3.36 -6.91
CA VAL A 150 14.31 -3.68 -7.34
C VAL A 150 13.57 -4.51 -6.28
N PHE A 151 14.29 -5.35 -5.53
CA PHE A 151 13.75 -6.16 -4.44
C PHE A 151 13.95 -5.46 -3.10
N THR A 152 13.40 -4.28 -2.95
CA THR A 152 13.38 -3.57 -1.68
C THR A 152 12.10 -3.92 -0.92
N ALA A 153 12.28 -4.72 0.14
CA ALA A 153 11.32 -5.03 1.21
C ALA A 153 10.05 -5.80 0.78
N ASP A 154 10.14 -7.13 0.83
CA ASP A 154 9.14 -8.03 1.44
C ASP A 154 9.89 -9.30 1.83
N VAL A 155 10.84 -9.13 2.75
CA VAL A 155 11.39 -10.23 3.55
C VAL A 155 11.06 -9.86 4.98
N ILE A 156 10.03 -10.48 5.55
CA ILE A 156 9.82 -10.45 7.00
C ILE A 156 10.97 -11.28 7.58
N VAL A 157 11.90 -10.62 8.24
CA VAL A 157 12.91 -11.29 9.07
C VAL A 157 12.51 -11.01 10.52
N GLU A 158 11.99 -12.02 11.22
CA GLU A 158 11.99 -11.98 12.68
C GLU A 158 13.44 -12.09 13.17
N LEU A 159 13.86 -11.11 13.98
CA LEU A 159 15.27 -10.85 14.34
C LEU A 159 15.57 -11.12 15.82
N ASP A 160 14.68 -11.77 16.57
CA ASP A 160 14.71 -11.73 18.04
C ASP A 160 15.61 -12.77 18.75
N ALA A 161 16.61 -13.38 18.10
CA ALA A 161 17.40 -14.44 18.75
C ALA A 161 18.94 -14.35 18.67
N ILE A 162 19.55 -13.33 18.06
CA ILE A 162 21.02 -13.31 17.86
C ILE A 162 21.71 -12.23 18.72
N THR A 163 22.43 -12.69 19.74
CA THR A 163 23.19 -11.88 20.71
C THR A 163 24.67 -11.65 20.34
N ASP A 164 25.18 -12.20 19.24
CA ASP A 164 26.59 -12.05 18.81
C ASP A 164 26.78 -10.97 17.70
N GLU A 165 27.85 -10.19 17.81
CA GLU A 165 28.19 -9.01 16.99
C GLU A 165 29.04 -9.31 15.72
N GLU A 166 29.68 -10.48 15.61
CA GLU A 166 30.38 -10.90 14.38
C GLU A 166 29.41 -11.53 13.36
N GLU A 167 28.41 -12.29 13.81
CA GLU A 167 27.37 -12.88 12.92
C GLU A 167 26.44 -11.84 12.32
N LYS A 168 26.21 -10.71 13.01
CA LYS A 168 25.43 -9.56 12.53
C LYS A 168 26.06 -8.83 11.34
N LYS A 169 27.35 -9.04 11.03
CA LYS A 169 28.07 -8.19 10.06
C LYS A 169 28.06 -8.62 8.60
N LYS A 170 27.59 -9.82 8.21
CA LYS A 170 27.78 -10.30 6.81
C LYS A 170 26.57 -10.94 6.13
N PHE A 171 25.36 -10.70 6.64
CA PHE A 171 24.04 -10.89 6.02
C PHE A 171 23.99 -11.80 4.77
N THR A 172 24.05 -13.11 5.00
CA THR A 172 23.62 -14.09 4.01
C THR A 172 22.11 -13.93 3.82
N ILE A 173 21.65 -13.78 2.57
CA ILE A 173 20.22 -13.95 2.22
C ILE A 173 19.91 -15.43 2.46
N ASN A 174 19.68 -15.80 3.71
CA ASN A 174 19.34 -17.14 4.12
C ASN A 174 17.87 -17.33 3.83
N LYS A 175 17.63 -17.96 2.67
CA LYS A 175 16.33 -18.40 2.14
C LYS A 175 15.52 -17.28 1.48
N VAL A 176 15.48 -17.32 0.15
CA VAL A 176 14.41 -16.66 -0.62
C VAL A 176 13.17 -17.51 -0.42
N GLU A 177 12.32 -17.14 0.55
CA GLU A 177 11.09 -17.90 0.79
C GLU A 177 10.09 -17.76 -0.35
N GLU A 178 10.15 -16.66 -1.11
CA GLU A 178 9.30 -16.46 -2.27
C GLU A 178 9.96 -15.46 -3.24
N VAL A 179 10.34 -15.90 -4.45
CA VAL A 179 10.52 -14.94 -5.55
C VAL A 179 9.11 -14.58 -5.98
N ARG A 180 8.51 -13.57 -5.34
CA ARG A 180 7.25 -13.01 -5.81
C ARG A 180 7.51 -12.37 -7.15
N GLU A 181 6.99 -13.01 -8.18
CA GLU A 181 6.98 -12.47 -9.52
C GLU A 181 6.41 -11.04 -9.48
N LEU A 182 7.12 -10.09 -10.07
CA LEU A 182 6.69 -8.70 -10.16
C LEU A 182 5.52 -8.62 -11.15
N ARG A 183 4.32 -8.91 -10.66
CA ARG A 183 3.07 -8.82 -11.42
C ARG A 183 2.67 -7.35 -11.58
N GLY A 184 1.83 -7.08 -12.58
CA GLY A 184 1.19 -5.78 -12.77
C GLY A 184 0.23 -5.45 -11.63
N GLY A 185 -0.48 -4.34 -11.78
CA GLY A 185 -1.44 -3.89 -10.79
C GLY A 185 -2.60 -4.87 -10.62
N LYS A 186 -3.18 -4.90 -9.42
CA LYS A 186 -4.35 -5.70 -9.09
C LYS A 186 -5.44 -4.82 -8.51
N ALA A 187 -6.52 -4.65 -9.26
CA ALA A 187 -7.71 -3.89 -8.88
C ALA A 187 -8.87 -4.88 -8.63
N TYR A 188 -9.24 -5.08 -7.37
CA TYR A 188 -10.13 -6.16 -6.94
C TYR A 188 -11.60 -5.74 -6.78
N ALA A 189 -11.87 -4.51 -6.36
CA ALA A 189 -13.22 -4.01 -6.08
C ALA A 189 -13.70 -3.01 -7.14
N ASP A 190 -15.00 -2.71 -7.11
CA ASP A 190 -15.64 -1.76 -8.01
C ASP A 190 -15.00 -0.37 -7.89
N GLY A 191 -14.77 0.27 -9.04
CA GLY A 191 -14.12 1.58 -9.14
C GLY A 191 -12.66 1.61 -8.69
N SER A 192 -12.06 0.48 -8.31
CA SER A 192 -10.66 0.47 -7.83
C SER A 192 -9.66 0.67 -8.98
N MET A 193 -8.58 1.39 -8.68
CA MET A 193 -7.51 1.70 -9.63
C MET A 193 -6.15 1.25 -9.07
N ALA A 194 -5.49 0.32 -9.75
CA ALA A 194 -4.17 -0.19 -9.41
C ALA A 194 -3.17 0.14 -10.53
N LEU A 195 -2.29 1.12 -10.30
CA LEU A 195 -1.43 1.73 -11.31
C LEU A 195 0.04 1.54 -10.95
N GLY A 196 0.65 0.49 -11.50
CA GLY A 196 2.07 0.18 -11.34
C GLY A 196 2.32 -1.26 -10.92
N THR A 197 3.57 -1.68 -11.07
CA THR A 197 4.00 -3.03 -10.73
C THR A 197 3.82 -3.31 -9.23
N GLY A 198 3.13 -4.41 -8.91
CA GLY A 198 2.85 -4.84 -7.55
C GLY A 198 1.81 -4.01 -6.81
N THR A 199 1.10 -3.08 -7.48
CA THR A 199 0.02 -2.32 -6.83
C THR A 199 -1.16 -3.22 -6.46
N ILE A 200 -1.78 -2.93 -5.33
CA ILE A 200 -3.00 -3.60 -4.86
C ILE A 200 -4.03 -2.54 -4.50
N ALA A 201 -5.18 -2.56 -5.17
CA ALA A 201 -6.32 -1.71 -4.87
C ALA A 201 -7.57 -2.56 -4.62
N GLY A 202 -8.30 -2.24 -3.56
CA GLY A 202 -9.66 -2.72 -3.32
C GLY A 202 -9.83 -4.19 -2.92
N VAL A 203 -8.86 -4.77 -2.20
CA VAL A 203 -9.09 -6.04 -1.50
C VAL A 203 -10.13 -5.87 -0.39
N GLU A 204 -10.79 -6.97 0.01
CA GLU A 204 -11.75 -7.02 1.14
C GLU A 204 -12.97 -6.08 1.01
N GLY A 205 -13.34 -5.69 -0.21
CA GLY A 205 -14.48 -4.79 -0.44
C GLY A 205 -14.12 -3.31 -0.43
N GLY A 206 -12.82 -2.97 -0.47
CA GLY A 206 -12.28 -1.62 -0.68
C GLY A 206 -12.72 -0.94 -1.97
N GLN A 207 -14.00 -0.57 -2.08
CA GLN A 207 -14.54 0.12 -3.25
C GLN A 207 -13.85 1.46 -3.47
N GLU A 208 -13.69 1.85 -4.74
CA GLU A 208 -13.15 3.15 -5.16
C GLU A 208 -11.73 3.43 -4.63
N ALA A 209 -10.99 2.38 -4.25
CA ALA A 209 -9.62 2.51 -3.75
C ALA A 209 -8.64 2.82 -4.90
N VAL A 210 -7.68 3.71 -4.65
CA VAL A 210 -6.67 4.12 -5.64
C VAL A 210 -5.27 3.82 -5.11
N ALA A 211 -4.57 2.89 -5.76
CA ALA A 211 -3.17 2.59 -5.50
C ALA A 211 -2.32 2.95 -6.72
N MET A 212 -1.32 3.82 -6.55
CA MET A 212 -0.41 4.22 -7.61
C MET A 212 1.04 4.20 -7.13
N GLY A 213 1.93 3.59 -7.91
CA GLY A 213 3.37 3.49 -7.60
C GLY A 213 3.79 2.06 -7.26
N PHE A 214 5.09 1.77 -7.36
CA PHE A 214 5.58 0.41 -7.15
C PHE A 214 5.19 -0.12 -5.75
N ARG A 215 4.46 -1.23 -5.70
CA ARG A 215 3.95 -1.85 -4.46
C ARG A 215 3.05 -0.95 -3.58
N ALA A 216 2.43 0.09 -4.13
CA ALA A 216 1.41 0.84 -3.38
C ALA A 216 0.19 -0.03 -3.07
N LYS A 217 -0.42 0.16 -1.90
CA LYS A 217 -1.51 -0.66 -1.40
C LYS A 217 -2.63 0.21 -0.83
N ALA A 218 -3.79 0.21 -1.49
CA ALA A 218 -5.00 0.89 -1.03
C ALA A 218 -6.09 -0.16 -0.80
N THR A 219 -6.38 -0.49 0.48
CA THR A 219 -7.32 -1.58 0.83
C THR A 219 -8.58 -1.10 1.53
N GLY A 220 -8.59 0.11 2.08
CA GLY A 220 -9.80 0.68 2.64
C GLY A 220 -10.77 1.16 1.56
N ASN A 221 -12.07 1.22 1.85
CA ASN A 221 -13.04 1.88 0.97
C ASN A 221 -12.64 3.35 0.80
N ASN A 222 -12.72 3.89 -0.42
CA ASN A 222 -12.35 5.27 -0.74
C ASN A 222 -10.90 5.64 -0.35
N SER A 223 -10.03 4.64 -0.15
CA SER A 223 -8.64 4.86 0.26
C SER A 223 -7.74 5.24 -0.91
N MET A 224 -6.68 5.98 -0.64
CA MET A 224 -5.73 6.43 -1.65
C MET A 224 -4.29 6.23 -1.17
N ALA A 225 -3.53 5.40 -1.89
CA ALA A 225 -2.11 5.16 -1.65
C ALA A 225 -1.29 5.58 -2.88
N LEU A 226 -0.48 6.65 -2.75
CA LEU A 226 0.32 7.23 -3.83
C LEU A 226 1.81 7.22 -3.49
N GLY A 227 2.58 6.43 -4.22
CA GLY A 227 4.04 6.36 -4.14
C GLY A 227 4.56 4.97 -3.73
N PHE A 228 5.88 4.78 -3.84
CA PHE A 228 6.54 3.49 -3.60
C PHE A 228 6.19 2.95 -2.21
N GLY A 229 5.57 1.77 -2.16
CA GLY A 229 5.22 1.06 -0.93
C GLY A 229 4.17 1.74 -0.03
N SER A 230 3.57 2.86 -0.46
CA SER A 230 2.56 3.56 0.34
C SER A 230 1.39 2.65 0.71
N GLU A 231 0.88 2.75 1.94
CA GLU A 231 -0.23 1.92 2.42
C GLU A 231 -1.37 2.76 3.00
N ALA A 232 -2.55 2.65 2.40
CA ALA A 232 -3.80 3.23 2.91
C ALA A 232 -4.81 2.10 3.18
N THR A 233 -4.96 1.72 4.45
CA THR A 233 -5.79 0.58 4.84
C THR A 233 -7.07 0.98 5.57
N GLY A 234 -7.13 2.19 6.12
CA GLY A 234 -8.35 2.73 6.70
C GLY A 234 -9.37 3.17 5.64
N VAL A 235 -10.65 3.14 5.99
CA VAL A 235 -11.72 3.72 5.15
C VAL A 235 -11.49 5.23 5.01
N GLY A 236 -11.51 5.76 3.80
CA GLY A 236 -11.21 7.17 3.50
C GLY A 236 -9.77 7.59 3.78
N ALA A 237 -8.87 6.65 4.07
CA ALA A 237 -7.49 6.95 4.42
C ALA A 237 -6.67 7.36 3.19
N VAL A 238 -5.72 8.28 3.39
CA VAL A 238 -4.85 8.79 2.33
C VAL A 238 -3.39 8.68 2.77
N ALA A 239 -2.59 7.93 2.02
CA ALA A 239 -1.15 7.80 2.22
C ALA A 239 -0.41 8.28 0.97
N ILE A 240 0.41 9.32 1.10
CA ILE A 240 1.15 9.92 -0.02
C ILE A 240 2.63 10.05 0.31
N GLY A 241 3.46 9.53 -0.57
CA GLY A 241 4.91 9.52 -0.43
C GLY A 241 5.50 8.17 -0.79
N SER A 242 6.83 8.11 -0.83
CA SER A 242 7.58 6.90 -1.15
C SER A 242 8.35 6.43 0.08
N SER A 243 8.64 5.12 0.15
CA SER A 243 9.76 4.68 0.99
C SER A 243 11.00 5.46 0.59
N ALA A 244 11.58 6.20 1.54
CA ALA A 244 12.86 6.84 1.37
C ALA A 244 13.93 6.01 2.10
N ARG A 245 15.04 5.77 1.42
CA ARG A 245 16.26 5.26 2.04
C ARG A 245 17.09 6.48 2.42
N ASN A 246 17.36 6.66 3.70
CA ASN A 246 18.31 7.69 4.13
C ASN A 246 19.71 7.28 3.64
N VAL A 247 20.27 8.07 2.72
CA VAL A 247 21.55 7.77 2.02
C VAL A 247 22.73 7.76 2.99
N THR A 248 22.65 8.53 4.07
CA THR A 248 23.71 8.68 5.08
C THR A 248 23.74 7.53 6.07
N ASP A 249 22.56 6.97 6.41
CA ASP A 249 22.41 6.04 7.55
C ASP A 249 22.08 4.61 7.11
N SER A 250 21.79 4.40 5.82
CA SER A 250 21.20 3.16 5.26
C SER A 250 19.89 2.72 5.94
N LYS A 251 19.29 3.57 6.79
CA LYS A 251 17.99 3.31 7.40
C LYS A 251 16.89 3.45 6.35
N ASN A 252 16.10 2.40 6.22
CA ASN A 252 14.84 2.48 5.49
C ASN A 252 13.82 3.18 6.40
N LEU A 253 13.39 4.38 6.03
CA LEU A 253 12.38 5.12 6.78
C LEU A 253 11.01 4.44 6.68
N GLY A 254 10.82 3.58 5.68
CA GLY A 254 9.54 2.96 5.37
C GLY A 254 8.66 3.90 4.53
N ALA A 255 7.61 3.34 3.93
CA ALA A 255 6.59 4.12 3.24
C ALA A 255 5.62 4.80 4.23
N PRO A 256 4.85 5.82 3.80
CA PRO A 256 3.72 6.33 4.57
C PRO A 256 2.66 5.25 4.78
N VAL A 257 2.10 5.20 6.00
CA VAL A 257 1.01 4.28 6.38
C VAL A 257 -0.15 5.06 7.00
N ALA A 258 -1.31 5.02 6.35
CA ALA A 258 -2.57 5.56 6.86
C ALA A 258 -3.54 4.41 7.15
N SER A 259 -3.61 3.98 8.42
CA SER A 259 -4.42 2.83 8.85
C SER A 259 -5.67 3.21 9.65
N GLY A 260 -5.80 4.47 10.04
CA GLY A 260 -6.99 4.98 10.69
C GLY A 260 -8.09 5.32 9.68
N VAL A 261 -9.36 5.23 10.10
CA VAL A 261 -10.48 5.75 9.30
C VAL A 261 -10.32 7.26 9.13
N ASN A 262 -10.49 7.77 7.91
CA ASN A 262 -10.28 9.16 7.52
C ASN A 262 -8.90 9.72 7.89
N SER A 263 -7.87 8.86 8.00
CA SER A 263 -6.53 9.31 8.39
C SER A 263 -5.71 9.78 7.17
N PHE A 264 -4.75 10.67 7.42
CA PHE A 264 -3.91 11.24 6.37
C PHE A 264 -2.43 11.12 6.75
N ALA A 265 -1.63 10.45 5.92
CA ALA A 265 -0.20 10.28 6.08
C ALA A 265 0.55 10.83 4.87
N PHE A 266 1.47 11.79 5.09
CA PHE A 266 2.28 12.38 4.02
C PHE A 266 3.76 12.41 4.39
N GLY A 267 4.59 11.73 3.61
CA GLY A 267 6.05 11.67 3.76
C GLY A 267 6.58 10.31 4.19
N ALA A 268 7.90 10.12 4.05
CA ALA A 268 8.55 8.84 4.35
C ALA A 268 8.43 8.47 5.83
N GLY A 269 8.11 7.21 6.12
CA GLY A 269 7.98 6.68 7.47
C GLY A 269 6.82 7.23 8.31
N THR A 270 5.93 8.03 7.71
CA THR A 270 4.78 8.59 8.43
C THR A 270 3.75 7.53 8.79
N LYS A 271 3.11 7.70 9.94
CA LYS A 271 2.11 6.75 10.45
C LYS A 271 0.92 7.50 11.06
N ALA A 272 -0.21 7.50 10.36
CA ALA A 272 -1.50 8.00 10.85
C ALA A 272 -2.41 6.81 11.21
N LYS A 273 -2.36 6.39 12.48
CA LYS A 273 -2.84 5.08 12.91
C LYS A 273 -4.30 5.02 13.35
N ASN A 274 -4.90 6.16 13.66
CA ASN A 274 -6.19 6.22 14.36
C ASN A 274 -7.21 7.10 13.62
N TYR A 275 -8.47 7.06 14.08
CA TYR A 275 -9.58 7.82 13.50
C TYR A 275 -9.22 9.30 13.31
N SER A 276 -9.39 9.81 12.10
CA SER A 276 -9.15 11.20 11.70
C SER A 276 -7.77 11.76 12.11
N SER A 277 -6.78 10.88 12.27
CA SER A 277 -5.41 11.29 12.60
C SER A 277 -4.65 11.78 11.38
N ILE A 278 -3.78 12.77 11.57
CA ILE A 278 -3.01 13.40 10.49
C ILE A 278 -1.52 13.32 10.85
N ALA A 279 -0.69 12.75 9.99
CA ALA A 279 0.76 12.67 10.15
C ALA A 279 1.47 13.23 8.90
N LEU A 280 2.18 14.34 9.05
CA LEU A 280 2.85 15.06 7.96
C LEU A 280 4.35 15.20 8.29
N GLY A 281 5.23 14.83 7.36
CA GLY A 281 6.67 14.99 7.50
C GLY A 281 7.39 13.73 7.98
N GLU A 282 8.67 13.60 7.63
CA GLU A 282 9.45 12.38 7.84
C GLU A 282 9.36 11.83 9.27
N GLU A 283 9.04 10.54 9.39
CA GLU A 283 8.86 9.82 10.68
C GLU A 283 7.76 10.38 11.60
N ALA A 284 6.85 11.25 11.13
CA ALA A 284 5.72 11.72 11.94
C ALA A 284 4.77 10.57 12.33
N LEU A 285 4.36 10.52 13.60
CA LEU A 285 3.49 9.48 14.16
C LEU A 285 2.29 10.10 14.88
N SER A 286 1.10 9.90 14.33
CA SER A 286 -0.17 10.21 15.00
C SER A 286 -0.88 8.92 15.40
N SER A 287 -0.85 8.59 16.69
CA SER A 287 -1.48 7.39 17.24
C SER A 287 -2.74 7.65 18.08
N GLY A 288 -2.95 8.89 18.52
CA GLY A 288 -4.21 9.30 19.14
C GLY A 288 -5.32 9.49 18.09
N ALA A 289 -6.57 9.30 18.50
CA ALA A 289 -7.72 9.68 17.68
C ALA A 289 -7.75 11.22 17.54
N GLU A 290 -8.00 11.71 16.32
CA GLU A 290 -7.99 13.14 15.97
C GLU A 290 -6.66 13.85 16.30
N ALA A 291 -5.58 13.08 16.43
CA ALA A 291 -4.26 13.61 16.73
C ALA A 291 -3.55 14.10 15.46
N VAL A 292 -2.76 15.17 15.59
CA VAL A 292 -2.08 15.83 14.47
C VAL A 292 -0.58 15.92 14.75
N SER A 293 0.22 15.33 13.88
CA SER A 293 1.69 15.36 13.92
C SER A 293 2.22 16.03 12.66
N ILE A 294 3.00 17.10 12.78
CA ILE A 294 3.51 17.88 11.65
C ILE A 294 5.00 18.19 11.84
N GLY A 295 5.86 17.56 11.05
CA GLY A 295 7.31 17.80 10.99
C GLY A 295 8.14 16.55 11.30
N TYR A 296 9.45 16.72 11.39
CA TYR A 296 10.40 15.61 11.51
C TYR A 296 10.26 14.91 12.88
N LYS A 297 9.93 13.62 12.85
CA LYS A 297 9.89 12.74 14.03
C LYS A 297 8.97 13.24 15.15
N THR A 298 7.86 13.86 14.77
CA THR A 298 6.81 14.33 15.68
C THR A 298 5.92 13.18 16.14
N GLN A 299 5.40 13.24 17.37
CA GLN A 299 4.60 12.18 17.98
C GLN A 299 3.36 12.74 18.70
N ALA A 300 2.21 12.71 18.06
CA ALA A 300 0.92 13.02 18.68
C ALA A 300 0.23 11.73 19.14
N ILE A 301 0.43 11.39 20.42
CA ILE A 301 0.03 10.09 21.00
C ILE A 301 -1.32 10.18 21.70
N GLY A 302 -1.61 11.29 22.39
CA GLY A 302 -2.87 11.52 23.06
C GLY A 302 -4.03 11.79 22.08
N ASN A 303 -5.25 11.47 22.47
CA ASN A 303 -6.43 11.85 21.68
C ASN A 303 -6.58 13.36 21.64
N HIS A 304 -6.94 13.90 20.47
CA HIS A 304 -7.02 15.35 20.20
C HIS A 304 -5.70 16.10 20.48
N SER A 305 -4.55 15.44 20.41
CA SER A 305 -3.26 16.08 20.67
C SER A 305 -2.62 16.64 19.40
N LEU A 306 -1.76 17.66 19.57
CA LEU A 306 -1.02 18.30 18.50
C LEU A 306 0.49 18.25 18.78
N ALA A 307 1.27 17.64 17.89
CA ALA A 307 2.73 17.66 17.91
C ALA A 307 3.27 18.33 16.64
N MET A 308 3.93 19.48 16.76
CA MET A 308 4.42 20.24 15.61
C MET A 308 5.90 20.62 15.73
N GLY A 309 6.69 20.41 14.68
CA GLY A 309 8.10 20.80 14.58
C GLY A 309 9.05 19.61 14.50
N THR A 310 10.11 19.59 15.31
CA THR A 310 11.18 18.60 15.22
C THR A 310 11.34 17.84 16.53
N ILE A 311 11.17 16.51 16.50
CA ILE A 311 11.31 15.63 17.67
C ILE A 311 10.39 16.11 18.82
N THR A 312 9.13 16.42 18.50
CA THR A 312 8.13 16.86 19.49
C THR A 312 7.20 15.72 19.89
N GLN A 313 6.71 15.73 21.12
CA GLN A 313 5.86 14.68 21.66
C GLN A 313 4.67 15.25 22.44
N ALA A 314 3.45 14.98 22.00
CA ALA A 314 2.21 15.34 22.67
C ALA A 314 1.48 14.05 23.14
N SER A 315 1.80 13.60 24.36
CA SER A 315 1.30 12.33 24.92
C SER A 315 0.01 12.46 25.72
N GLY A 316 -0.28 13.64 26.27
CA GLY A 316 -1.51 13.89 26.99
C GLY A 316 -2.73 14.00 26.06
N MET A 317 -3.89 13.56 26.53
CA MET A 317 -5.16 13.88 25.87
C MET A 317 -5.34 15.41 25.84
N HIS A 318 -5.74 15.97 24.69
CA HIS A 318 -5.81 17.42 24.44
C HIS A 318 -4.49 18.18 24.65
N SER A 319 -3.33 17.50 24.63
CA SER A 319 -2.05 18.19 24.82
C SER A 319 -1.51 18.80 23.53
N THR A 320 -0.73 19.87 23.65
CA THR A 320 -0.10 20.56 22.52
C THR A 320 1.40 20.67 22.75
N ALA A 321 2.22 20.08 21.87
CA ALA A 321 3.66 20.21 21.85
C ALA A 321 4.13 20.86 20.54
N MET A 322 4.80 22.01 20.60
CA MET A 322 5.24 22.74 19.40
C MET A 322 6.68 23.25 19.52
N GLY A 323 7.48 23.11 18.47
CA GLY A 323 8.86 23.60 18.40
C GLY A 323 9.88 22.48 18.19
N ALA A 324 10.96 22.44 18.96
CA ALA A 324 12.01 21.44 18.80
C ALA A 324 12.35 20.76 20.13
N ASN A 325 12.29 19.43 20.15
CA ASN A 325 12.53 18.61 21.34
C ASN A 325 11.58 18.94 22.51
N THR A 326 10.30 19.22 22.21
CA THR A 326 9.29 19.61 23.21
C THR A 326 8.38 18.45 23.60
N LYS A 327 7.92 18.42 24.86
CA LYS A 327 7.12 17.34 25.44
C LYS A 327 5.91 17.86 26.20
N ALA A 328 4.70 17.59 25.71
CA ALA A 328 3.45 17.85 26.42
C ALA A 328 2.86 16.51 26.91
N LEU A 329 3.26 16.09 28.11
CA LEU A 329 2.98 14.75 28.66
C LEU A 329 1.69 14.69 29.49
N GLY A 330 1.31 15.80 30.15
CA GLY A 330 0.09 15.88 30.95
C GLY A 330 -1.18 16.04 30.11
N ILE A 331 -2.32 15.59 30.65
CA ILE A 331 -3.65 15.86 30.06
C ILE A 331 -3.89 17.38 30.00
N MET A 332 -4.34 17.89 28.87
CA MET A 332 -4.54 19.32 28.60
C MET A 332 -3.26 20.16 28.82
N SER A 333 -2.07 19.56 28.71
CA SER A 333 -0.82 20.31 28.88
C SER A 333 -0.37 20.96 27.58
N THR A 334 0.38 22.06 27.70
CA THR A 334 0.93 22.79 26.56
C THR A 334 2.43 22.97 26.73
N ALA A 335 3.23 22.49 25.77
CA ALA A 335 4.68 22.69 25.72
C ALA A 335 5.09 23.38 24.41
N MET A 336 5.71 24.55 24.48
CA MET A 336 6.11 25.31 23.29
C MET A 336 7.56 25.82 23.38
N GLY A 337 8.33 25.73 22.30
CA GLY A 337 9.69 26.28 22.20
C GLY A 337 10.79 25.24 21.94
N TYR A 338 11.92 25.32 22.65
CA TYR A 338 13.05 24.39 22.48
C TYR A 338 13.35 23.66 23.80
N GLN A 339 13.35 22.33 23.77
CA GLN A 339 13.60 21.48 24.96
C GLN A 339 12.62 21.70 26.13
N THR A 340 11.38 22.10 25.88
CA THR A 340 10.38 22.33 26.94
C THR A 340 9.61 21.07 27.33
N GLU A 341 9.18 20.99 28.59
CA GLU A 341 8.41 19.85 29.11
C GLU A 341 7.24 20.30 30.01
N ALA A 342 6.02 19.91 29.65
CA ALA A 342 4.79 20.15 30.41
C ALA A 342 4.17 18.81 30.83
N SER A 343 4.52 18.35 32.04
CA SER A 343 4.18 17.02 32.57
C SER A 343 2.98 17.03 33.51
N GLY A 344 2.65 18.19 34.10
CA GLY A 344 1.45 18.33 34.92
C GLY A 344 0.16 18.38 34.10
N LYS A 345 -0.94 17.86 34.66
CA LYS A 345 -2.29 18.08 34.09
C LYS A 345 -2.60 19.57 34.06
N ILE A 346 -3.09 20.10 32.93
CA ILE A 346 -3.39 21.53 32.69
C ILE A 346 -2.13 22.42 32.77
N SER A 347 -0.92 21.84 32.82
CA SER A 347 0.33 22.61 32.90
C SER A 347 0.70 23.26 31.57
N THR A 348 1.42 24.38 31.62
CA THR A 348 1.95 25.07 30.44
C THR A 348 3.45 25.35 30.62
N ALA A 349 4.28 24.91 29.67
CA ALA A 349 5.70 25.21 29.59
C ALA A 349 6.03 25.92 28.26
N MET A 350 6.64 27.10 28.28
CA MET A 350 6.95 27.87 27.08
C MET A 350 8.34 28.51 27.16
N GLY A 351 9.18 28.33 26.13
CA GLY A 351 10.50 28.96 26.03
C GLY A 351 11.64 27.99 25.75
N TYR A 352 12.74 28.09 26.50
CA TYR A 352 13.96 27.30 26.29
C TYR A 352 14.25 26.44 27.52
N LYS A 353 14.10 25.12 27.45
CA LYS A 353 14.32 24.22 28.61
C LYS A 353 13.39 24.49 29.81
N SER A 354 12.23 25.11 29.61
CA SER A 354 11.21 25.33 30.65
C SER A 354 10.54 24.01 31.02
N VAL A 355 10.27 23.78 32.31
CA VAL A 355 9.66 22.54 32.82
C VAL A 355 8.51 22.87 33.77
N ALA A 356 7.31 22.37 33.45
CA ALA A 356 6.09 22.54 34.24
C ALA A 356 5.60 21.16 34.73
N LEU A 357 5.89 20.80 35.99
CA LEU A 357 5.61 19.46 36.55
C LEU A 357 4.29 19.39 37.35
N GLY A 358 3.79 20.53 37.84
CA GLY A 358 2.66 20.59 38.76
C GLY A 358 1.30 20.65 38.05
N PHE A 359 0.23 20.25 38.75
CA PHE A 359 -1.14 20.50 38.28
C PHE A 359 -1.35 22.01 38.07
N GLY A 360 -1.75 22.40 36.86
CA GLY A 360 -1.98 23.80 36.49
C GLY A 360 -0.74 24.70 36.52
N SER A 361 0.48 24.16 36.65
CA SER A 361 1.69 24.98 36.73
C SER A 361 2.00 25.67 35.40
N LEU A 362 2.43 26.94 35.47
CA LEU A 362 2.90 27.72 34.33
C LEU A 362 4.42 27.96 34.46
N ALA A 363 5.18 27.58 33.43
CA ALA A 363 6.61 27.85 33.32
C ALA A 363 6.90 28.57 31.99
N THR A 364 7.15 29.87 32.05
CA THR A 364 7.48 30.68 30.87
C THR A 364 8.91 31.21 30.98
N GLY A 365 9.74 31.04 29.94
CA GLY A 365 11.13 31.50 29.92
C GLY A 365 12.15 30.37 29.75
N GLY A 366 13.42 30.63 30.03
CA GLY A 366 14.49 29.64 29.96
C GLY A 366 14.66 28.81 31.24
N LYS A 367 15.40 27.69 31.22
CA LYS A 367 15.80 26.97 32.44
C LYS A 367 16.53 27.92 33.39
N VAL A 368 15.97 28.16 34.57
CA VAL A 368 16.65 28.83 35.67
C VAL A 368 17.66 27.85 36.27
N ASP A 369 18.95 28.11 36.05
CA ASP A 369 20.00 27.38 36.77
C ASP A 369 20.26 28.04 38.13
N SER A 370 21.03 27.35 38.99
CA SER A 370 21.35 27.84 40.34
C SER A 370 22.11 29.17 40.34
N LYS A 371 22.85 29.47 39.28
CA LYS A 371 23.58 30.73 39.12
C LYS A 371 22.59 31.86 38.83
N LEU A 372 21.59 31.65 37.98
CA LEU A 372 20.53 32.65 37.75
C LEU A 372 19.74 32.94 39.02
N PHE A 373 19.37 31.90 39.78
CA PHE A 373 18.70 32.07 41.06
C PHE A 373 19.52 32.93 42.04
N GLU A 374 20.82 32.66 42.17
CA GLU A 374 21.72 33.47 42.99
C GLU A 374 21.85 34.91 42.46
N LEU A 375 21.91 35.12 41.14
CA LEU A 375 21.97 36.46 40.58
C LEU A 375 20.68 37.26 40.86
N VAL A 376 19.51 36.61 40.80
CA VAL A 376 18.21 37.23 41.12
C VAL A 376 18.15 37.56 42.61
N LYS A 377 18.51 36.60 43.49
CA LYS A 377 18.58 36.78 44.95
C LYS A 377 19.49 37.96 45.33
N ASN A 378 20.63 38.09 44.64
CA ASN A 378 21.61 39.15 44.89
C ASN A 378 21.34 40.44 44.09
N LYS A 379 20.18 40.57 43.43
CA LYS A 379 19.79 41.75 42.62
C LYS A 379 20.83 42.15 41.56
N ASN A 380 21.57 41.18 41.02
CA ASN A 380 22.67 41.41 40.08
C ASN A 380 22.18 41.46 38.63
N TYR A 381 21.30 42.43 38.35
CA TYR A 381 20.52 42.50 37.11
C TYR A 381 21.37 42.72 35.86
N ASP A 382 22.51 43.42 35.96
CA ASP A 382 23.42 43.63 34.82
C ASP A 382 24.05 42.31 34.36
N LYS A 383 24.41 41.45 35.33
CA LYS A 383 24.97 40.13 35.04
C LYS A 383 23.90 39.19 34.50
N ILE A 384 22.65 39.32 34.95
CA ILE A 384 21.51 38.59 34.36
C ILE A 384 21.31 39.00 32.90
N LYS A 385 21.28 40.30 32.60
CA LYS A 385 21.13 40.82 31.23
C LYS A 385 22.27 40.38 30.30
N THR A 386 23.46 40.15 30.84
CA THR A 386 24.64 39.75 30.06
C THR A 386 24.74 38.23 29.89
N ASP A 387 24.63 37.48 30.98
CA ASP A 387 24.83 36.02 31.02
C ASP A 387 23.59 35.24 30.55
N TYR A 388 22.39 35.84 30.63
CA TYR A 388 21.09 35.20 30.30
C TYR A 388 20.31 35.96 29.22
N LYS A 389 21.02 36.70 28.35
CA LYS A 389 20.41 37.45 27.24
C LYS A 389 19.57 36.60 26.29
N ASP A 390 19.88 35.30 26.19
CA ASP A 390 19.17 34.34 25.32
C ASP A 390 17.96 33.71 26.04
N VAL A 391 17.77 34.01 27.33
CA VAL A 391 16.72 33.45 28.20
C VAL A 391 15.59 34.45 28.47
N PHE A 392 15.89 35.76 28.52
CA PHE A 392 14.91 36.82 28.75
C PHE A 392 14.96 37.86 27.62
N THR A 393 13.87 38.00 26.86
CA THR A 393 13.78 38.92 25.72
C THR A 393 13.02 40.22 26.00
N ALA A 394 12.41 40.37 27.18
CA ALA A 394 11.77 41.60 27.65
C ALA A 394 11.79 41.67 29.18
N ASP A 395 11.55 42.87 29.72
CA ASP A 395 11.64 43.22 31.14
C ASP A 395 11.21 42.10 32.08
N VAL A 396 12.16 41.64 32.87
CA VAL A 396 11.95 40.60 33.88
C VAL A 396 11.08 41.21 34.99
N ILE A 397 9.77 41.03 34.92
CA ILE A 397 8.90 41.18 36.09
C ILE A 397 9.09 39.90 36.92
N VAL A 398 10.10 39.89 37.79
CA VAL A 398 10.10 38.95 38.92
C VAL A 398 9.10 39.51 39.92
N GLU A 399 7.81 39.17 39.80
CA GLU A 399 6.89 39.31 40.93
C GLU A 399 7.26 38.22 41.94
N LEU A 400 8.10 38.61 42.89
CA LEU A 400 8.44 37.85 44.09
C LEU A 400 7.38 38.06 45.19
N ASP A 401 6.10 38.13 44.81
CA ASP A 401 4.99 38.21 45.78
C ASP A 401 4.52 36.80 46.13
N ALA A 402 5.28 36.10 47.00
CA ALA A 402 4.78 35.05 47.92
C ALA A 402 5.89 34.24 48.63
N ILE A 403 7.08 34.81 48.91
CA ILE A 403 7.89 34.31 50.02
C ILE A 403 7.77 35.35 51.12
N THR A 404 6.67 35.27 51.86
CA THR A 404 6.63 35.87 53.19
C THR A 404 7.69 35.16 54.02
N ASP A 405 8.71 35.91 54.42
CA ASP A 405 9.67 35.52 55.45
C ASP A 405 8.91 35.18 56.75
N GLU A 406 8.57 33.92 56.97
CA GLU A 406 8.36 33.38 58.32
C GLU A 406 8.95 31.95 58.38
N GLU A 407 10.15 31.90 58.97
CA GLU A 407 10.95 30.79 59.56
C GLU A 407 11.33 29.55 58.71
#